data_AF-A0A2G4GVE6-F1
#
_entry.id   AF-A0A2G4GVE6-F1
#
_cell.length_a   1.000
_cell.length_b   1.000
_cell.length_c   1.000
_cell.angle_alpha   90.00
_cell.angle_beta   90.00
_cell.angle_gamma   90.00
#
_symmetry.space_group_name_H-M   'P 1'
#
loop_
_entity.id
_entity.type
_entity.pdbx_description
1 polymer ?
#
loop_
_entity_poly.entity_id
_entity_poly.type
_entity_poly.pdbx_seq_one_letter_code
_entity_poly.pdbx_strand_id
1 'polypeptide(L)'
;MARNVGNLFAACSAAITIAGATHAWAQEPAVVDPGAAGDVLARPAPGVDELMKRLETLEDRNRELEGRVTDLNRQQGEEWLGEQRAGQIRDIVRDVLADSDQRASLQGSGMTAGWNDGFFMASADGRFRINLGGFIQNRFTSSTIRTGSYNGANPAQQAVFDRKETRYGFN
;
A
#
# COMPACT_ATOMS: atom_id res chain seq x y z
N MET A 1 -56.49 9.19 -35.21
CA MET A 1 -57.18 8.12 -34.45
C MET A 1 -56.66 8.13 -33.02
N ALA A 2 -57.43 8.69 -32.10
CA ALA A 2 -57.21 8.57 -30.67
C ALA A 2 -58.17 7.51 -30.14
N ARG A 3 -57.69 6.53 -29.36
CA ARG A 3 -58.53 5.78 -28.43
C ARG A 3 -57.77 5.54 -27.14
N ASN A 4 -58.52 5.79 -26.08
CA ASN A 4 -58.18 5.92 -24.68
C ASN A 4 -58.41 4.58 -23.95
N VAL A 5 -58.11 4.57 -22.65
CA VAL A 5 -58.61 3.70 -21.56
C VAL A 5 -57.71 2.53 -21.13
N GLY A 6 -57.33 2.53 -19.84
CA GLY A 6 -56.98 1.29 -19.11
C GLY A 6 -56.07 1.43 -17.90
N ASN A 7 -56.67 1.62 -16.72
CA ASN A 7 -56.07 1.82 -15.40
C ASN A 7 -55.40 0.58 -14.74
N LEU A 8 -54.41 0.90 -13.87
CA LEU A 8 -54.12 0.38 -12.50
C LEU A 8 -53.81 -1.12 -12.22
N PHE A 9 -52.94 -1.28 -11.20
CA PHE A 9 -52.51 -2.47 -10.41
C PHE A 9 -51.11 -2.99 -10.76
N ALA A 10 -50.19 -3.27 -9.83
CA ALA A 10 -49.95 -2.92 -8.43
C ALA A 10 -48.52 -3.42 -8.15
N ALA A 11 -47.76 -2.67 -7.36
CA ALA A 11 -46.40 -2.98 -6.99
C ALA A 11 -46.33 -4.13 -5.97
N CYS A 12 -45.32 -4.99 -6.08
CA CYS A 12 -44.82 -5.80 -4.98
C CYS A 12 -43.35 -6.15 -5.25
N SER A 13 -42.44 -5.34 -4.74
CA SER A 13 -40.99 -5.61 -4.74
C SER A 13 -40.61 -6.17 -3.38
N ALA A 14 -40.13 -7.41 -3.37
CA ALA A 14 -39.71 -8.12 -2.17
C ALA A 14 -38.38 -7.56 -1.64
N ALA A 15 -38.43 -6.87 -0.50
CA ALA A 15 -37.27 -6.55 0.31
C ALA A 15 -37.23 -7.54 1.49
N ILE A 16 -36.23 -8.41 1.51
CA ILE A 16 -35.89 -9.24 2.66
C ILE A 16 -35.15 -8.34 3.65
N THR A 17 -35.86 -7.93 4.71
CA THR A 17 -35.26 -7.18 5.82
C THR A 17 -35.02 -8.12 6.99
N ILE A 18 -33.78 -8.09 7.48
CA ILE A 18 -33.24 -8.91 8.57
C ILE A 18 -34.03 -8.62 9.86
N ALA A 19 -34.57 -9.68 10.47
CA ALA A 19 -35.21 -9.64 11.78
C ALA A 19 -34.15 -9.35 12.86
N GLY A 20 -33.85 -8.08 13.09
CA GLY A 20 -33.22 -7.62 14.33
C GLY A 20 -34.23 -7.73 15.46
N ALA A 21 -34.16 -8.81 16.24
CA ALA A 21 -34.93 -8.94 17.46
C ALA A 21 -34.34 -8.01 18.54
N THR A 22 -34.65 -6.72 18.47
CA THR A 22 -34.48 -5.79 19.58
C THR A 22 -35.40 -6.25 20.70
N HIS A 23 -34.88 -6.99 21.66
CA HIS A 23 -35.61 -7.30 22.90
C HIS A 23 -35.60 -6.03 23.74
N ALA A 24 -36.59 -5.17 23.51
CA ALA A 24 -36.87 -4.02 24.34
C ALA A 24 -37.31 -4.52 25.72
N TRP A 25 -36.51 -4.25 26.75
CA TRP A 25 -36.89 -4.44 28.15
C TRP A 25 -37.94 -3.39 28.50
N ALA A 26 -39.20 -3.68 28.20
CA ALA A 26 -40.33 -2.94 28.74
C ALA A 26 -40.56 -3.42 30.17
N GLN A 27 -39.97 -2.71 31.13
CA GLN A 27 -40.28 -2.86 32.55
C GLN A 27 -41.68 -2.25 32.77
N GLU A 28 -42.71 -3.08 32.88
CA GLU A 28 -44.04 -2.64 33.33
C GLU A 28 -43.94 -2.12 34.78
N PRO A 29 -44.66 -1.04 35.14
CA PRO A 29 -44.71 -0.58 36.53
C PRO A 29 -45.46 -1.62 37.37
N ALA A 30 -44.74 -2.24 38.31
CA ALA A 30 -45.31 -3.18 39.26
C ALA A 30 -46.45 -2.52 40.04
N VAL A 31 -47.68 -2.99 39.82
CA VAL A 31 -48.81 -2.72 40.71
C VAL A 31 -48.52 -3.46 42.01
N VAL A 32 -48.18 -2.71 43.05
CA VAL A 32 -48.05 -3.23 44.42
C VAL A 32 -49.46 -3.53 44.91
N ASP A 33 -49.80 -4.81 45.00
CA ASP A 33 -51.01 -5.27 45.68
C ASP A 33 -50.83 -5.14 47.21
N PRO A 34 -51.58 -4.27 47.91
CA PRO A 34 -51.48 -4.13 49.36
C PRO A 34 -52.08 -5.31 50.15
N GLY A 35 -52.63 -6.34 49.48
CA GLY A 35 -53.15 -7.57 50.11
C GLY A 35 -52.10 -8.64 50.44
N ALA A 36 -50.86 -8.53 49.94
CA ALA A 36 -49.79 -9.52 50.16
C ALA A 36 -48.91 -9.24 51.39
N ALA A 37 -49.38 -8.41 52.34
CA ALA A 37 -48.67 -8.11 53.58
C ALA A 37 -48.86 -9.18 54.68
N GLY A 38 -49.47 -10.32 54.34
CA GLY A 38 -49.80 -11.39 55.31
C GLY A 38 -48.81 -12.56 55.40
N ASP A 39 -47.83 -12.69 54.51
CA ASP A 39 -46.98 -13.89 54.49
C ASP A 39 -45.50 -13.63 54.11
N VAL A 40 -45.00 -12.44 54.45
CA VAL A 40 -43.58 -12.10 54.26
C VAL A 40 -42.74 -12.49 55.49
N LEU A 41 -43.39 -12.78 56.62
CA LEU A 41 -42.74 -13.10 57.90
C LEU A 41 -42.52 -14.60 58.12
N ALA A 42 -43.02 -15.46 57.23
CA ALA A 42 -42.81 -16.91 57.28
C ALA A 42 -42.01 -17.43 56.07
N ARG A 43 -41.22 -16.58 55.40
CA ARG A 43 -40.13 -17.13 54.60
C ARG A 43 -39.08 -17.63 55.59
N PRO A 44 -38.90 -18.96 55.78
CA PRO A 44 -37.81 -19.44 56.59
C PRO A 44 -36.54 -18.80 56.01
N ALA A 45 -35.75 -18.14 56.87
CA ALA A 45 -34.43 -17.66 56.45
C ALA A 45 -33.78 -18.82 55.70
N PRO A 46 -33.33 -18.64 54.45
CA PRO A 46 -32.74 -19.73 53.71
C PRO A 46 -31.66 -20.31 54.61
N GLY A 47 -31.83 -21.58 55.00
CA GLY A 47 -30.90 -22.24 55.90
C GLY A 47 -29.51 -22.09 55.30
N VAL A 48 -28.49 -22.00 56.16
CA VAL A 48 -27.10 -21.84 55.71
C VAL A 48 -26.74 -22.84 54.60
N ASP A 49 -27.32 -24.05 54.65
CA ASP A 49 -27.22 -25.09 53.63
C ASP A 49 -27.75 -24.69 52.23
N GLU A 50 -28.89 -24.00 52.16
CA GLU A 50 -29.48 -23.51 50.90
C GLU A 50 -28.61 -22.39 50.29
N LEU A 51 -28.05 -21.53 51.14
CA LEU A 51 -27.12 -20.48 50.71
C LEU A 51 -25.80 -21.07 50.19
N MET A 52 -25.25 -22.07 50.88
CA MET A 52 -24.05 -22.78 50.43
C MET A 52 -24.28 -23.45 49.07
N LYS A 53 -25.42 -24.13 48.89
CA LYS A 53 -25.78 -24.77 47.61
C LYS A 53 -25.96 -23.77 46.46
N ARG A 54 -26.49 -22.57 46.77
CA ARG A 54 -26.58 -21.48 45.80
C ARG A 54 -25.23 -20.89 45.44
N LEU A 55 -24.31 -20.81 46.40
CA LEU A 55 -22.94 -20.35 46.18
C LEU A 55 -22.22 -21.30 45.21
N GLU A 56 -22.32 -22.61 45.46
CA GLU A 56 -21.74 -23.65 44.60
C GLU A 56 -22.29 -23.57 43.18
N THR A 57 -23.62 -23.41 43.04
CA THR A 57 -24.26 -23.23 41.72
C THR A 57 -23.80 -21.96 41.00
N LEU A 58 -23.55 -20.88 41.73
CA LEU A 58 -23.05 -19.61 41.17
C LEU A 58 -21.58 -19.71 40.76
N GLU A 59 -20.75 -20.40 41.55
CA GLU A 59 -19.35 -20.65 41.25
C GLU A 59 -19.21 -21.52 39.99
N ASP A 60 -20.03 -22.57 39.87
CA ASP A 60 -20.04 -23.43 38.68
C ASP A 60 -20.46 -22.66 37.42
N ARG A 61 -21.49 -21.81 37.54
CA ARG A 61 -21.91 -20.93 36.43
C ARG A 61 -20.85 -19.90 36.07
N ASN A 62 -20.12 -19.35 37.04
CA ASN A 62 -19.03 -18.43 36.76
C ASN A 62 -17.89 -19.13 36.02
N ARG A 63 -17.48 -20.33 36.46
CA ARG A 63 -16.44 -21.11 35.75
C ARG A 63 -16.84 -21.43 34.32
N GLU A 64 -18.11 -21.78 34.08
CA GLU A 64 -18.62 -22.03 32.74
C GLU A 64 -18.59 -20.77 31.87
N LEU A 65 -19.00 -19.62 32.42
CA LEU A 65 -18.96 -18.34 31.71
C LEU A 65 -17.53 -17.89 31.40
N GLU A 66 -16.59 -18.06 32.33
CA GLU A 66 -15.17 -17.77 32.13
C GLU A 66 -14.57 -18.62 31.00
N GLY A 67 -14.91 -19.91 30.97
CA GLY A 67 -14.50 -20.82 29.88
C GLY A 67 -15.02 -20.34 28.52
N ARG A 68 -16.32 -20.04 28.43
CA ARG A 68 -16.95 -19.54 27.19
C ARG A 68 -16.37 -18.20 26.73
N VAL A 69 -16.09 -17.28 27.66
CA VAL A 69 -15.46 -15.98 27.36
C VAL A 69 -14.05 -16.19 26.80
N THR A 70 -13.28 -17.09 27.41
CA THR A 70 -11.91 -17.38 26.94
C THR A 70 -11.92 -17.93 25.51
N ASP A 71 -12.86 -18.83 25.21
CA ASP A 71 -12.99 -19.39 23.85
C ASP A 71 -13.51 -18.37 22.84
N LEU A 72 -14.49 -17.52 23.20
CA LEU A 72 -14.94 -16.43 22.34
C LEU A 72 -13.82 -15.42 22.07
N ASN A 73 -13.00 -15.12 23.08
CA ASN A 73 -11.92 -14.15 22.97
C ASN A 73 -10.78 -14.70 22.11
N ARG A 74 -10.52 -16.02 22.15
CA ARG A 74 -9.61 -16.68 21.19
C ARG A 74 -10.13 -16.63 19.76
N GLN A 75 -11.41 -16.94 19.54
CA GLN A 75 -12.01 -16.93 18.19
C GLN A 75 -12.03 -15.51 17.59
N GLN A 76 -12.50 -14.52 18.35
CA GLN A 76 -12.43 -13.11 17.95
C GLN A 76 -10.97 -12.68 17.76
N GLY A 77 -10.07 -13.18 18.63
CA GLY A 77 -8.62 -13.12 18.54
C GLY A 77 -8.04 -13.50 17.17
N GLU A 78 -8.48 -14.62 16.65
CA GLU A 78 -8.03 -15.13 15.35
C GLU A 78 -8.64 -14.34 14.19
N GLU A 79 -9.92 -13.94 14.31
CA GLU A 79 -10.63 -13.14 13.31
C GLU A 79 -10.00 -11.75 13.13
N TRP A 80 -9.71 -11.02 14.22
CA TRP A 80 -9.11 -9.68 14.11
C TRP A 80 -7.68 -9.74 13.57
N LEU A 81 -6.89 -10.76 13.97
CA LEU A 81 -5.55 -10.99 13.41
C LEU A 81 -5.62 -11.39 11.93
N GLY A 82 -6.71 -12.02 11.49
CA GLY A 82 -7.00 -12.32 10.10
C GLY A 82 -7.31 -11.06 9.29
N GLU A 83 -8.24 -10.23 9.76
CA GLU A 83 -8.65 -8.98 9.11
C GLU A 83 -7.48 -7.98 9.03
N GLN A 84 -6.75 -7.80 10.13
CA GLN A 84 -5.58 -6.92 10.18
C GLN A 84 -4.47 -7.41 9.25
N ARG A 85 -4.18 -8.72 9.25
CA ARG A 85 -3.21 -9.28 8.28
C ARG A 85 -3.69 -9.15 6.86
N ALA A 86 -4.97 -9.35 6.58
CA ALA A 86 -5.51 -9.20 5.23
C ALA A 86 -5.35 -7.76 4.72
N GLY A 87 -5.58 -6.77 5.58
CA GLY A 87 -5.29 -5.36 5.27
C GLY A 87 -3.80 -5.13 4.99
N GLN A 88 -2.92 -5.59 5.88
CA GLN A 88 -1.48 -5.43 5.74
C GLN A 88 -0.93 -6.10 4.47
N ILE A 89 -1.42 -7.30 4.13
CA ILE A 89 -1.04 -8.01 2.90
C ILE A 89 -1.50 -7.22 1.67
N ARG A 90 -2.75 -6.70 1.66
CA ARG A 90 -3.24 -5.87 0.55
C ARG A 90 -2.37 -4.63 0.34
N ASP A 91 -1.93 -3.99 1.41
CA ASP A 91 -1.09 -2.79 1.32
C ASP A 91 0.33 -3.13 0.84
N ILE A 92 0.93 -4.22 1.31
CA ILE A 92 2.23 -4.71 0.80
C ILE A 92 2.12 -5.04 -0.69
N VAL A 93 1.07 -5.74 -1.11
CA VAL A 93 0.89 -6.10 -2.54
C VAL A 93 0.68 -4.86 -3.38
N ARG A 94 -0.07 -3.86 -2.90
CA ARG A 94 -0.23 -2.57 -3.59
C ARG A 94 1.11 -1.86 -3.76
N ASP A 95 1.94 -1.85 -2.73
CA ASP A 95 3.28 -1.25 -2.78
C ASP A 95 4.18 -1.99 -3.78
N VAL A 96 4.21 -3.33 -3.73
CA VAL A 96 5.00 -4.15 -4.68
C VAL A 96 4.52 -3.98 -6.13
N LEU A 97 3.21 -3.91 -6.36
CA LEU A 97 2.67 -3.64 -7.70
C LEU A 97 3.04 -2.24 -8.17
N ALA A 98 2.93 -1.22 -7.33
CA ALA A 98 3.33 0.14 -7.66
C ALA A 98 4.83 0.26 -7.95
N ASP A 99 5.68 -0.43 -7.19
CA ASP A 99 7.12 -0.50 -7.41
C ASP A 99 7.46 -1.28 -8.70
N SER A 100 6.75 -2.39 -8.94
CA SER A 100 6.94 -3.20 -10.16
C SER A 100 6.54 -2.44 -11.41
N ASP A 101 5.44 -1.70 -11.38
CA ASP A 101 4.99 -0.84 -12.49
C ASP A 101 6.02 0.26 -12.79
N GLN A 102 6.63 0.86 -11.75
CA GLN A 102 7.71 1.84 -11.94
C GLN A 102 8.95 1.19 -12.58
N ARG A 103 9.39 0.02 -12.12
CA ARG A 103 10.53 -0.69 -12.74
C ARG A 103 10.22 -1.14 -14.17
N ALA A 104 9.02 -1.65 -14.42
CA ALA A 104 8.57 -2.03 -15.74
C ALA A 104 8.53 -0.82 -16.69
N SER A 105 8.13 0.36 -16.20
CA SER A 105 8.19 1.59 -17.00
C SER A 105 9.63 1.99 -17.37
N LEU A 106 10.60 1.74 -16.50
CA LEU A 106 12.02 2.06 -16.75
C LEU A 106 12.72 1.01 -17.64
N GLN A 107 12.33 -0.26 -17.54
CA GLN A 107 12.96 -1.37 -18.28
C GLN A 107 12.24 -1.73 -19.59
N GLY A 108 10.93 -1.49 -19.68
CA GLY A 108 10.07 -1.95 -20.77
C GLY A 108 10.21 -1.14 -22.07
N SER A 109 10.74 0.08 -21.99
CA SER A 109 11.10 0.84 -23.19
C SER A 109 12.56 0.56 -23.54
N GLY A 110 12.78 -0.45 -24.38
CA GLY A 110 14.11 -0.74 -24.93
C GLY A 110 14.78 0.54 -25.44
N MET A 111 15.90 0.91 -24.82
CA MET A 111 16.62 2.11 -25.20
C MET A 111 17.18 1.92 -26.61
N THR A 112 16.75 2.75 -27.55
CA THR A 112 17.11 2.68 -28.96
C THR A 112 18.35 3.53 -29.20
N ALA A 113 19.45 2.91 -29.62
CA ALA A 113 20.68 3.62 -29.99
C ALA A 113 20.77 3.82 -31.50
N GLY A 114 21.30 4.95 -31.94
CA GLY A 114 21.43 5.27 -33.36
C GLY A 114 22.48 6.34 -33.64
N TRP A 115 22.65 6.66 -34.93
CA TRP A 115 23.56 7.70 -35.40
C TRP A 115 22.81 8.73 -36.26
N ASN A 116 22.78 9.98 -35.81
CA ASN A 116 22.25 11.12 -36.56
C ASN A 116 22.99 12.38 -36.09
N ASP A 117 23.97 12.81 -36.89
CA ASP A 117 24.89 13.92 -36.56
C ASP A 117 25.59 13.77 -35.18
N GLY A 118 25.85 12.52 -34.80
CA GLY A 118 26.34 12.13 -33.49
C GLY A 118 25.72 10.82 -33.01
N PHE A 119 26.34 10.19 -32.02
CA PHE A 119 25.75 9.03 -31.36
C PHE A 119 24.60 9.50 -30.48
N PHE A 120 23.46 8.84 -30.55
CA PHE A 120 22.35 9.13 -29.64
C PHE A 120 21.75 7.85 -29.08
N MET A 121 21.18 7.98 -27.89
CA MET A 121 20.34 6.98 -27.25
C MET A 121 19.00 7.64 -26.94
N ALA A 122 17.91 7.02 -27.39
CA ALA A 122 16.56 7.49 -27.14
C ALA A 122 15.74 6.38 -26.49
N SER A 123 14.77 6.75 -25.67
CA SER A 123 13.75 5.80 -25.23
C SER A 123 12.84 5.42 -26.40
N ALA A 124 12.28 4.21 -26.39
CA ALA A 124 11.36 3.74 -27.43
C ALA A 124 10.11 4.63 -27.57
N ASP A 125 9.71 5.29 -26.48
CA ASP A 125 8.59 6.23 -26.42
C ASP A 125 8.94 7.67 -26.86
N GLY A 126 10.21 7.95 -27.19
CA GLY A 126 10.70 9.25 -27.63
C GLY A 126 10.71 10.36 -26.57
N ARG A 127 10.38 10.04 -25.30
CA ARG A 127 10.31 11.03 -24.20
C ARG A 127 11.68 11.49 -23.73
N PHE A 128 12.68 10.62 -23.83
CA PHE A 128 14.04 10.89 -23.40
C PHE A 128 15.00 10.64 -24.56
N ARG A 129 15.91 11.59 -24.79
CA ARG A 129 17.00 11.48 -25.76
C ARG A 129 18.27 12.05 -25.16
N ILE A 130 19.35 11.29 -25.22
CA ILE A 130 20.70 11.74 -24.90
C ILE A 130 21.52 11.67 -26.19
N ASN A 131 22.10 12.80 -26.57
CA ASN A 131 23.08 12.87 -27.64
C ASN A 131 24.46 12.81 -26.99
N LEU A 132 25.26 11.80 -27.34
CA LEU A 132 26.62 11.64 -26.86
C LEU A 132 27.58 12.17 -27.94
N GLY A 133 28.06 13.38 -27.75
CA GLY A 133 29.07 13.99 -28.60
C GLY A 133 30.45 13.86 -27.96
N GLY A 134 31.46 13.55 -28.77
CA GLY A 134 32.84 13.58 -28.36
C GLY A 134 33.75 13.96 -29.53
N PHE A 135 34.94 14.45 -29.23
CA PHE A 135 35.91 14.80 -30.25
C PHE A 135 37.27 14.19 -29.93
N ILE A 136 37.97 13.82 -31.00
CA ILE A 136 39.40 13.50 -30.98
C ILE A 136 40.07 14.53 -31.86
N GLN A 137 40.94 15.36 -31.27
CA GLN A 137 41.69 16.37 -32.00
C GLN A 137 43.17 16.01 -31.99
N ASN A 138 43.66 15.54 -33.12
CA ASN A 138 45.09 15.31 -33.34
C ASN A 138 45.74 16.62 -33.79
N ARG A 139 46.68 17.15 -33.00
CA ARG A 139 47.42 18.36 -33.34
C ARG A 139 48.89 18.06 -33.55
N PHE A 140 49.37 18.40 -34.74
CA PHE A 140 50.78 18.36 -35.11
C PHE A 140 51.28 19.79 -35.25
N THR A 141 52.27 20.18 -34.44
CA THR A 141 52.91 21.49 -34.57
C THR A 141 54.35 21.29 -35.04
N SER A 142 54.71 21.92 -36.15
CA SER A 142 56.08 22.02 -36.65
C SER A 142 56.48 23.48 -36.62
N SER A 143 57.66 23.77 -36.07
CA SER A 143 58.24 25.10 -36.11
C SER A 143 59.65 25.04 -36.68
N THR A 144 60.01 26.06 -37.44
CA THR A 144 61.40 26.25 -37.88
C THR A 144 61.89 27.52 -37.22
N ILE A 145 62.97 27.41 -36.45
CA ILE A 145 63.65 28.58 -35.91
C ILE A 145 64.76 28.90 -36.91
N ARG A 146 64.73 30.11 -37.49
CA ARG A 146 65.89 30.62 -38.22
C ARG A 146 66.95 31.00 -37.21
N THR A 147 67.81 30.06 -36.87
CA THR A 147 69.03 30.38 -36.14
C THR A 147 69.96 31.09 -37.12
N GLY A 148 70.14 32.39 -36.97
CA GLY A 148 71.21 33.11 -37.65
C GLY A 148 72.55 32.48 -37.28
N SER A 149 73.52 32.48 -38.19
CA SER A 149 74.83 31.86 -37.95
C SER A 149 75.49 32.41 -36.69
N TYR A 150 75.37 31.69 -35.59
CA TYR A 150 76.28 31.86 -34.47
C TYR A 150 77.53 31.05 -34.83
N ASN A 151 78.63 31.76 -35.11
CA ASN A 151 79.96 31.17 -35.32
C ASN A 151 80.14 30.28 -36.57
N GLY A 152 79.69 30.73 -37.74
CA GLY A 152 80.10 30.16 -39.04
C GLY A 152 79.56 28.77 -39.39
N ALA A 153 78.66 28.20 -38.59
CA ALA A 153 77.96 26.96 -38.94
C ALA A 153 76.86 27.23 -39.99
N ASN A 154 76.77 26.34 -40.98
CA ASN A 154 75.81 26.34 -42.08
C ASN A 154 74.37 26.53 -41.54
N PRO A 155 73.58 27.51 -42.00
CA PRO A 155 72.20 27.71 -41.53
C PRO A 155 71.27 26.67 -42.15
N ALA A 156 71.45 25.40 -41.79
CA ALA A 156 70.47 24.37 -42.09
C ALA A 156 69.21 24.71 -41.29
N GLN A 157 68.10 25.00 -41.99
CA GLN A 157 66.78 25.13 -41.37
C GLN A 157 66.48 23.84 -40.60
N GLN A 158 66.63 23.90 -39.28
CA GLN A 158 66.30 22.77 -38.43
C GLN A 158 64.78 22.78 -38.24
N ALA A 159 64.08 21.89 -38.94
CA ALA A 159 62.68 21.64 -38.71
C ALA A 159 62.52 20.88 -37.38
N VAL A 160 62.03 21.56 -36.35
CA VAL A 160 61.78 20.96 -35.04
C VAL A 160 60.31 20.63 -34.95
N PHE A 161 59.99 19.34 -34.86
CA PHE A 161 58.66 18.86 -34.55
C PHE A 161 58.45 18.95 -33.04
N ASP A 162 57.84 20.06 -32.60
CA ASP A 162 57.80 20.46 -31.19
C ASP A 162 56.80 19.63 -30.36
N ARG A 163 55.61 19.31 -30.88
CA ARG A 163 54.61 18.58 -30.08
C ARG A 163 53.57 17.82 -30.90
N LYS A 164 53.39 16.54 -30.55
CA LYS A 164 52.21 15.74 -30.91
C LYS A 164 51.28 15.74 -29.71
N GLU A 165 50.16 16.43 -29.81
CA GLU A 165 49.15 16.49 -28.75
C GLU A 165 47.84 15.96 -29.31
N THR A 166 47.34 14.87 -28.73
CA THR A 166 45.99 14.37 -28.98
C THR A 166 45.11 14.79 -27.83
N ARG A 167 44.10 15.61 -28.12
CA ARG A 167 43.08 16.02 -27.15
C ARG A 167 41.83 15.19 -27.37
N TYR A 168 41.30 14.63 -26.30
CA TYR A 168 40.01 13.95 -26.26
C TYR A 168 39.07 14.71 -25.32
N GLY A 169 37.79 14.74 -25.65
CA GLY A 169 36.78 15.41 -24.83
C GLY A 169 35.37 15.05 -25.26
N PHE A 170 34.42 15.34 -24.37
CA PHE A 170 32.99 15.24 -24.64
C PHE A 170 32.44 16.64 -24.94
N ASN A 171 31.45 16.71 -25.82
CA ASN A 171 30.69 17.92 -26.14
C ASN A 171 29.62 18.16 -25.10
#